data_AF-A0A418GB32-F1
#
_entry.id   AF-A0A418GB32-F1
#
_cell.length_a   1.000
_cell.length_b   1.000
_cell.length_c   1.000
_cell.angle_alpha   90.00
_cell.angle_beta   90.00
_cell.angle_gamma   90.00
#
_symmetry.space_group_name_H-M   'P 1'
#
loop_
_entity.id
_entity.type
_entity.pdbx_description
1 polymer ?
#
loop_
_entity_poly.entity_id
_entity_poly.type
_entity_poly.pdbx_seq_one_letter_code
_entity_poly.pdbx_strand_id
1 'polypeptide(L)'
;MASQLTDAFARKFYYLRLSITDVCNFRCTYCLPDGYKPSGVTNKGFLTVDEIRRVTRAFASLGTEKVRLTGGEPSLRRDFTDIIAAVRENDAIRQIAVTTNGYRLE
;
A
#
# COMPACT_ATOMS: atom_id res chain seq x y z
N MET A 1 17.61 14.73 -10.84
CA MET A 1 17.40 14.77 -9.38
C MET A 1 15.89 14.74 -9.14
N ALA A 2 15.40 13.90 -8.23
CA ALA A 2 13.97 13.87 -7.89
C ALA A 2 13.54 15.21 -7.27
N SER A 3 12.41 15.76 -7.72
CA SER A 3 11.84 16.96 -7.10
C SER A 3 11.17 16.55 -5.79
N GLN A 4 11.60 17.09 -4.66
CA GLN A 4 10.99 16.74 -3.37
C GLN A 4 9.56 17.28 -3.30
N LEU A 5 8.56 16.40 -3.17
CA LEU A 5 7.18 16.81 -2.89
C LEU A 5 7.11 17.41 -1.49
N THR A 6 6.58 18.62 -1.42
CA THR A 6 6.37 19.38 -0.19
C THR A 6 4.98 20.00 -0.19
N ASP A 7 4.36 20.12 0.97
CA ASP A 7 3.12 20.88 1.12
C ASP A 7 3.38 22.34 1.52
N ALA A 8 2.30 23.10 1.71
CA ALA A 8 2.33 24.51 2.11
C ALA A 8 2.93 24.75 3.51
N PHE A 9 3.07 23.71 4.33
CA PHE A 9 3.74 23.77 5.64
C PHE A 9 5.20 23.30 5.56
N ALA A 10 5.75 23.17 4.36
CA ALA A 10 7.11 22.70 4.08
C ALA A 10 7.43 21.29 4.58
N ARG A 11 6.42 20.43 4.78
CA ARG A 11 6.62 19.02 5.15
C ARG A 11 7.00 18.23 3.90
N LYS A 12 8.06 17.41 4.00
CA LYS A 12 8.56 16.58 2.90
C LYS A 12 7.86 15.22 2.87
N PHE A 13 7.35 14.82 1.72
CA PHE A 13 6.70 13.53 1.52
C PHE A 13 7.75 12.48 1.14
N TYR A 14 8.36 11.87 2.15
CA TYR A 14 9.34 10.78 1.97
C TYR A 14 8.73 9.38 2.17
N TYR A 15 7.46 9.32 2.61
CA TYR A 15 6.78 8.11 3.06
C TYR A 15 5.40 7.96 2.42
N LEU A 16 5.17 6.82 1.75
CA LEU A 16 3.89 6.43 1.18
C LEU A 16 3.29 5.26 1.96
N ARG A 17 2.08 5.44 2.50
CA ARG A 17 1.26 4.35 3.05
C ARG A 17 0.27 3.90 1.98
N LEU A 18 0.43 2.70 1.44
CA LEU A 18 -0.36 2.19 0.33
C LEU A 18 -1.30 1.07 0.80
N SER A 19 -2.60 1.35 0.83
CA SER A 19 -3.65 0.34 1.05
C SER A 19 -3.88 -0.45 -0.23
N ILE A 20 -3.61 -1.75 -0.22
CA ILE A 20 -3.70 -2.60 -1.42
C ILE A 20 -4.97 -3.46 -1.44
N THR A 21 -5.70 -3.54 -0.34
CA THR A 21 -6.95 -4.29 -0.18
C THR A 21 -7.71 -3.76 1.04
N ASP A 22 -9.04 -3.81 1.02
CA ASP A 22 -9.85 -3.55 2.22
C ASP A 22 -10.28 -4.84 2.92
N VAL A 23 -10.00 -6.00 2.31
CA VAL A 23 -10.34 -7.32 2.84
C VAL A 23 -9.50 -7.63 4.07
N CYS A 24 -10.13 -8.07 5.15
CA CYS A 24 -9.46 -8.55 6.36
C CYS A 24 -10.12 -9.84 6.85
N ASN A 25 -9.32 -10.78 7.34
CA ASN A 25 -9.76 -12.04 7.94
C ASN A 25 -10.13 -11.86 9.43
N PHE A 26 -9.77 -10.73 10.04
CA PHE A 26 -10.11 -10.40 11.42
C PHE A 26 -11.26 -9.40 11.51
N ARG A 27 -11.89 -9.35 12.70
CA ARG A 27 -13.00 -8.44 13.03
C ARG A 27 -12.70 -7.69 14.33
N CYS A 28 -11.56 -7.01 14.36
CA CYS A 28 -11.11 -6.32 15.57
C CYS A 28 -12.13 -5.26 15.99
N THR A 29 -12.57 -5.27 17.24
CA THR A 29 -13.63 -4.39 17.76
C THR A 29 -13.38 -2.90 17.51
N TYR A 30 -12.11 -2.47 17.58
CA TYR A 30 -11.72 -1.07 17.38
C TYR A 30 -11.51 -0.66 15.91
N CYS A 31 -11.52 -1.61 14.97
CA CYS A 31 -11.15 -1.36 13.58
C CYS A 31 -12.25 -1.80 12.61
N LEU A 32 -12.73 -3.04 12.71
CA LEU A 32 -13.69 -3.63 11.78
C LEU A 32 -14.66 -4.55 12.54
N PRO A 33 -15.51 -4.00 13.44
CA PRO A 33 -16.34 -4.79 14.35
C PRO A 33 -17.33 -5.70 13.61
N ASP A 34 -17.90 -5.22 12.52
CA ASP A 34 -18.86 -5.98 11.70
C ASP A 34 -18.20 -6.87 10.63
N GLY A 35 -16.86 -6.92 10.62
CA GLY A 35 -16.08 -7.58 9.58
C GLY A 35 -16.14 -6.89 8.22
N TYR A 36 -15.36 -7.43 7.28
CA TYR A 36 -15.35 -6.93 5.90
C TYR A 36 -16.67 -7.27 5.20
N LYS A 37 -17.33 -6.25 4.67
CA LYS A 37 -18.53 -6.38 3.84
C LYS A 37 -18.18 -5.83 2.45
N PRO A 38 -18.30 -6.64 1.37
CA PRO A 38 -18.15 -6.12 0.02
C PRO A 38 -19.13 -4.96 -0.16
N SER A 39 -18.63 -3.77 -0.46
CA SER A 39 -19.52 -2.64 -0.75
C SER A 39 -20.30 -2.99 -2.02
N GLY A 40 -21.63 -2.78 -2.01
CA GLY A 40 -22.50 -3.01 -3.17
C GLY A 40 -22.21 -2.07 -4.35
N VAL A 41 -21.06 -1.38 -4.34
CA VAL A 41 -20.60 -0.51 -5.41
C VAL A 41 -19.98 -1.39 -6.48
N THR A 42 -20.73 -1.58 -7.56
CA THR A 42 -20.25 -2.14 -8.82
C THR A 42 -18.99 -1.42 -9.28
N ASN A 43 -17.85 -2.13 -9.26
CA ASN A 43 -16.63 -1.87 -10.03
C ASN A 43 -15.88 -0.54 -9.83
N LYS A 44 -15.23 -0.39 -8.66
CA LYS A 44 -13.83 0.05 -8.69
C LYS A 44 -13.02 -0.96 -7.90
N GLY A 45 -12.46 -1.94 -8.61
CA GLY A 45 -11.58 -2.96 -8.01
C GLY A 45 -10.36 -2.33 -7.36
N PHE A 46 -9.62 -3.14 -6.60
CA PHE A 46 -8.32 -2.71 -6.07
C PHE A 46 -7.36 -2.38 -7.22
N LEU A 47 -6.42 -1.45 -6.98
CA LEU A 47 -5.38 -1.14 -7.96
C LEU A 47 -4.65 -2.42 -8.37
N THR A 48 -4.51 -2.62 -9.68
CA THR A 48 -3.71 -3.69 -10.28
C THR A 48 -2.22 -3.52 -9.93
N VAL A 49 -1.41 -4.57 -10.13
CA VAL A 49 0.04 -4.50 -9.93
C VAL A 49 0.68 -3.40 -10.79
N ASP A 50 0.24 -3.24 -12.04
CA ASP A 50 0.75 -2.21 -12.95
C ASP A 50 0.36 -0.79 -12.52
N GLU A 51 -0.83 -0.61 -11.96
CA GLU A 51 -1.22 0.68 -11.39
C GLU A 51 -0.42 0.99 -10.12
N ILE A 52 -0.17 0.00 -9.26
CA ILE A 52 0.69 0.16 -8.08
C ILE A 52 2.12 0.51 -8.51
N ARG A 53 2.66 -0.17 -9.53
CA ARG A 53 3.97 0.13 -10.12
C ARG A 53 4.04 1.58 -10.63
N ARG A 54 3.01 2.02 -11.34
CA ARG A 54 2.91 3.40 -11.86
C ARG A 54 2.87 4.43 -10.72
N VAL A 55 2.04 4.19 -9.71
CA VAL A 55 1.88 5.09 -8.55
C VAL A 55 3.18 5.18 -7.75
N THR A 56 3.79 4.04 -7.42
CA THR A 56 5.04 4.02 -6.65
C THR A 56 6.19 4.69 -7.39
N ARG A 57 6.29 4.51 -8.71
CA ARG A 57 7.26 5.24 -9.56
C ARG A 57 7.04 6.75 -9.53
N ALA A 58 5.79 7.20 -9.64
CA ALA A 58 5.46 8.62 -9.58
C ALA A 58 5.88 9.24 -8.24
N PHE A 59 5.52 8.60 -7.11
CA PHE A 59 5.94 9.04 -5.78
C PHE A 59 7.46 8.99 -5.56
N ALA A 60 8.14 7.97 -6.09
CA ALA A 60 9.59 7.87 -6.04
C ALA A 60 10.27 9.02 -6.79
N SER A 61 9.75 9.40 -7.96
CA SER A 61 10.25 10.57 -8.71
C SER A 61 10.05 11.90 -7.97
N LEU A 62 9.17 11.89 -6.97
CA LEU A 62 8.83 13.00 -6.09
C LEU A 62 9.52 12.95 -4.71
N GLY A 63 10.55 12.11 -4.54
CA GLY A 63 11.35 12.04 -3.32
C GLY A 63 10.80 11.10 -2.24
N THR A 64 9.82 10.24 -2.55
CA THR A 64 9.45 9.14 -1.65
C THR A 64 10.58 8.11 -1.60
N GLU A 65 10.99 7.71 -0.40
CA GLU A 65 12.02 6.69 -0.17
C GLU A 65 11.49 5.45 0.57
N LYS A 66 10.31 5.55 1.16
CA LYS A 66 9.69 4.49 1.96
C LYS A 66 8.27 4.20 1.52
N VAL A 67 7.95 2.92 1.30
CA VAL A 67 6.59 2.44 1.07
C VAL A 67 6.19 1.49 2.19
N ARG A 68 5.05 1.72 2.84
CA ARG A 68 4.41 0.76 3.73
C ARG A 68 3.15 0.20 3.08
N LEU A 69 3.18 -1.10 2.80
CA LEU A 69 2.02 -1.84 2.34
C LEU A 69 1.11 -2.17 3.53
N THR A 70 -0.18 -1.89 3.37
CA THR A 70 -1.23 -2.08 4.37
C THR A 70 -2.52 -2.50 3.65
N GLY A 71 -3.59 -2.71 4.40
CA GLY A 71 -4.93 -2.81 3.83
C GLY A 71 -5.97 -2.83 4.93
N GLY A 72 -6.93 -3.74 4.77
CA GLY A 72 -7.23 -4.74 5.80
C GLY A 72 -5.98 -5.61 6.05
N GLU A 73 -6.02 -6.87 5.64
CA GLU A 73 -4.88 -7.78 5.76
C GLU A 73 -4.20 -8.00 4.38
N PRO A 74 -3.00 -7.43 4.15
CA PRO A 74 -2.34 -7.48 2.84
C PRO A 74 -2.02 -8.90 2.35
N SER A 75 -1.71 -9.84 3.26
CA SER A 75 -1.40 -11.24 2.90
C SER A 75 -2.61 -12.04 2.35
N LEU A 76 -3.82 -11.48 2.41
CA LEU A 76 -4.99 -12.08 1.77
C LEU A 76 -5.03 -11.86 0.26
N ARG A 77 -4.29 -10.87 -0.25
CA ARG A 77 -4.25 -10.54 -1.66
C ARG A 77 -3.36 -11.54 -2.41
N ARG A 78 -3.87 -12.16 -3.49
CA ARG A 78 -3.18 -13.27 -4.18
C ARG A 78 -1.85 -12.86 -4.83
N ASP A 79 -1.80 -11.65 -5.37
CA ASP A 79 -0.65 -11.03 -6.04
C ASP A 79 0.22 -10.21 -5.07
N PHE A 80 0.16 -10.49 -3.76
CA PHE A 80 0.88 -9.70 -2.74
C PHE A 80 2.40 -9.65 -2.96
N THR A 81 3.02 -10.78 -3.30
CA THR A 81 4.47 -10.83 -3.59
C THR A 81 4.82 -10.06 -4.86
N ASP A 82 3.96 -10.10 -5.88
CA ASP A 82 4.15 -9.37 -7.13
C ASP A 82 4.09 -7.85 -6.89
N ILE A 83 3.23 -7.41 -5.97
CA ILE A 83 3.16 -6.02 -5.53
C ILE A 83 4.48 -5.59 -4.86
N ILE A 84 5.02 -6.42 -3.94
CA ILE A 84 6.30 -6.13 -3.30
C ILE A 84 7.42 -6.00 -4.34
N ALA A 85 7.47 -6.94 -5.30
CA ALA A 85 8.43 -6.91 -6.39
C ALA A 85 8.29 -5.63 -7.24
N ALA A 86 7.07 -5.27 -7.63
CA ALA A 86 6.79 -4.07 -8.40
C ALA A 86 7.19 -2.77 -7.67
N VAL A 87 7.01 -2.70 -6.35
CA VAL A 87 7.50 -1.55 -5.57
C VAL A 87 9.03 -1.51 -5.55
N ARG A 88 9.69 -2.66 -5.41
CA ARG A 88 11.15 -2.79 -5.29
C ARG A 88 11.92 -2.43 -6.56
N GLU A 89 11.28 -2.42 -7.72
CA GLU A 89 11.90 -1.97 -8.97
C GLU A 89 12.33 -0.50 -8.96
N ASN A 90 11.84 0.29 -8.00
CA ASN A 90 12.21 1.68 -7.85
C ASN A 90 13.40 1.79 -6.88
N ASP A 91 14.61 1.99 -7.39
CA ASP A 91 15.84 2.11 -6.58
C ASP A 91 15.82 3.27 -5.56
N ALA A 92 14.99 4.29 -5.80
CA ALA A 92 14.76 5.38 -4.85
C ALA A 92 13.98 4.91 -3.60
N ILE A 93 13.22 3.81 -3.68
CA ILE A 93 12.53 3.21 -2.55
C ILE A 93 13.51 2.34 -1.76
N ARG A 94 14.14 2.94 -0.75
CA ARG A 94 15.12 2.30 0.13
C ARG A 94 14.49 1.36 1.15
N GLN A 95 13.23 1.59 1.51
CA GLN A 95 12.54 0.77 2.51
C GLN A 95 11.14 0.37 2.05
N ILE A 96 10.89 -0.93 2.05
CA ILE A 96 9.54 -1.50 1.94
C ILE A 96 9.20 -2.09 3.30
N ALA A 97 8.06 -1.69 3.87
CA ALA A 97 7.53 -2.22 5.10
C ALA A 97 6.14 -2.81 4.87
N VAL A 98 5.76 -3.78 5.68
CA VAL A 98 4.42 -4.37 5.65
C VAL A 98 3.80 -4.23 7.04
N THR A 99 2.52 -3.88 7.09
CA THR A 99 1.70 -4.04 8.29
C THR A 99 0.69 -5.16 8.05
N THR A 100 0.79 -6.22 8.84
CA THR A 100 -0.02 -7.43 8.76
C THR A 100 -0.36 -7.91 10.17
N ASN A 101 -1.48 -8.60 10.33
CA ASN A 101 -1.82 -9.35 11.54
C ASN A 101 -0.98 -10.62 11.71
N GLY A 102 -0.20 -11.02 10.70
CA GLY A 102 0.75 -12.12 10.76
C GLY A 102 0.16 -13.51 10.58
N TYR A 103 -1.16 -13.65 10.41
CA TYR A 103 -1.85 -14.94 10.37
C TYR A 103 -1.41 -15.86 9.21
N ARG A 104 -0.85 -15.32 8.13
CA ARG A 104 -0.37 -16.06 6.95
C ARG A 104 1.14 -15.98 6.72
N LEU A 105 1.93 -15.84 7.78
CA LEU A 105 3.40 -15.72 7.69
C LEU A 105 4.16 -17.02 7.99
N GLU A 106 3.48 -18.16 7.97
CA GLU A 106 4.10 -19.49 8.10
C GLU A 106 4.73 -19.98 6.79
#